data_AF-A0A0F9IJX2-F1
#
_entry.id   AF-A0A0F9IJX2-F1
#
_cell.length_a   1.000
_cell.length_b   1.000
_cell.length_c   1.000
_cell.angle_alpha   90.00
_cell.angle_beta   90.00
_cell.angle_gamma   90.00
#
_symmetry.space_group_name_H-M   'P 1'
#
loop_
_entity.id
_entity.type
_entity.pdbx_description
1 polymer ?
#
loop_
_entity_poly.entity_id
_entity_poly.type
_entity_poly.pdbx_seq_one_letter_code
_entity_poly.pdbx_strand_id
1 'polypeptide(L)'
;MSALTFTLKTSPAQRVDCSELTADKLENKTTADISGINLVIGNQQQTVSDLFDITGDDANNIVFEKATSKLDHIGHAMTKGTITVNGDAGAYLGQFM
;
A
#
# COMPACT_ATOMS: atom_id res chain seq x y z
N MET A 1 -8.12 -9.83 14.92
CA MET A 1 -7.93 -9.25 13.58
C MET A 1 -7.24 -7.93 13.80
N SER A 2 -5.97 -7.88 13.44
CA SER A 2 -5.17 -6.66 13.56
C SER A 2 -5.08 -6.02 12.19
N ALA A 3 -5.32 -4.70 12.13
CA ALA A 3 -5.24 -3.93 10.90
C ALA A 3 -3.90 -4.17 10.19
N LEU A 4 -3.95 -4.42 8.87
CA LEU A 4 -2.79 -4.61 8.03
C LEU A 4 -2.02 -3.28 7.92
N THR A 5 -0.93 -3.18 8.65
CA THR A 5 -0.14 -1.96 8.78
C THR A 5 1.13 -2.06 7.94
N PHE A 6 1.26 -1.16 6.97
CA PHE A 6 2.41 -0.93 6.11
C PHE A 6 3.23 0.22 6.64
N THR A 7 4.39 -0.08 7.22
CA THR A 7 5.31 0.94 7.74
C THR A 7 6.42 1.20 6.74
N LEU A 8 6.47 2.39 6.16
CA LEU A 8 7.51 2.74 5.18
C LEU A 8 8.91 2.73 5.84
N LYS A 9 9.78 1.82 5.40
CA LYS A 9 11.18 1.70 5.88
C LYS A 9 12.10 2.69 5.20
N THR A 10 11.91 2.85 3.90
CA THR A 10 12.77 3.66 3.03
C THR A 10 11.92 4.65 2.27
N SER A 11 12.28 5.93 2.32
CA SER A 11 11.64 6.95 1.48
C SER A 11 11.98 6.70 0.02
N PRO A 12 11.02 6.30 -0.83
CA PRO A 12 11.30 6.05 -2.23
C PRO A 12 11.78 7.34 -2.89
N ALA A 13 12.81 7.25 -3.73
CA ALA A 13 13.34 8.42 -4.44
C ALA A 13 12.33 8.92 -5.48
N GLN A 14 11.60 8.00 -6.11
CA GLN A 14 10.61 8.23 -7.15
C GLN A 14 9.17 7.95 -6.66
N ARG A 15 8.18 8.24 -7.52
CA ARG A 15 6.76 7.98 -7.25
C ARG A 15 6.47 6.49 -7.31
N VAL A 16 5.77 6.00 -6.30
CA VAL A 16 5.38 4.59 -6.16
C VAL A 16 3.92 4.47 -6.50
N ASP A 17 3.60 3.54 -7.40
CA ASP A 17 2.23 3.20 -7.74
C ASP A 17 1.70 2.15 -6.76
N CYS A 18 0.76 2.57 -5.91
CA CYS A 18 0.09 1.72 -4.91
C CYS A 18 -1.26 1.16 -5.40
N SER A 19 -1.54 1.18 -6.70
CA SER A 19 -2.77 0.60 -7.28
C SER A 19 -2.91 -0.92 -7.05
N GLU A 20 -1.84 -1.59 -6.63
CA GLU A 20 -1.85 -3.01 -6.26
C GLU A 20 -2.16 -3.25 -4.78
N LEU A 21 -2.02 -2.23 -3.93
CA LEU A 21 -2.25 -2.29 -2.49
C LEU A 21 -3.67 -1.87 -2.13
N THR A 22 -4.66 -2.61 -2.63
CA THR A 22 -6.08 -2.34 -2.40
C THR A 22 -6.73 -3.50 -1.66
N ALA A 23 -7.70 -3.19 -0.79
CA ALA A 23 -8.38 -4.20 0.02
C ALA A 23 -8.92 -5.36 -0.83
N ASP A 24 -9.45 -5.07 -2.02
CA ASP A 24 -9.97 -6.09 -2.95
C ASP A 24 -8.91 -7.10 -3.40
N LYS A 25 -7.70 -6.61 -3.76
CA LYS A 25 -6.56 -7.46 -4.14
C LYS A 25 -5.91 -8.16 -2.95
N LEU A 26 -5.98 -7.55 -1.78
CA LEU A 26 -5.34 -8.03 -0.56
C LEU A 26 -6.22 -9.02 0.22
N GLU A 27 -7.56 -9.01 0.04
CA GLU A 27 -8.52 -9.82 0.80
C GLU A 27 -8.25 -11.33 0.74
N ASN A 28 -7.65 -11.81 -0.35
CA ASN A 28 -7.31 -13.23 -0.53
C ASN A 28 -5.80 -13.51 -0.43
N LYS A 29 -4.99 -12.55 0.02
CA LYS A 29 -3.53 -12.68 0.10
C LYS A 29 -3.07 -12.71 1.56
N THR A 30 -2.08 -13.54 1.84
CA THR A 30 -1.40 -13.51 3.14
C THR A 30 -0.36 -12.40 3.17
N THR A 31 0.07 -11.97 4.35
CA THR A 31 1.17 -11.00 4.50
C THR A 31 2.41 -11.36 3.69
N ALA A 32 2.73 -12.65 3.59
CA ALA A 32 3.81 -13.16 2.76
C ALA A 32 3.58 -12.91 1.27
N ASP A 33 2.37 -13.16 0.76
CA ASP A 33 2.01 -12.86 -0.63
C ASP A 33 2.08 -11.35 -0.92
N ILE A 34 1.64 -10.54 0.04
CA ILE A 34 1.63 -9.08 -0.07
C ILE A 34 3.07 -8.55 -0.10
N SER A 35 3.95 -9.13 0.71
CA SER A 35 5.36 -8.80 0.79
C SER A 35 6.10 -9.04 -0.55
N GLY A 36 5.59 -9.97 -1.36
CA GLY A 36 6.09 -10.30 -2.70
C GLY A 36 5.40 -9.55 -3.85
N ILE A 37 4.47 -8.63 -3.57
CA ILE A 37 3.87 -7.79 -4.62
C ILE A 37 4.93 -6.82 -5.14
N ASN A 38 5.05 -6.71 -6.46
CA ASN A 38 5.96 -5.78 -7.12
C ASN A 38 5.25 -4.45 -7.36
N LEU A 39 5.61 -3.43 -6.60
CA LEU A 39 5.17 -2.07 -6.85
C LEU A 39 6.03 -1.43 -7.93
N VAL A 40 5.38 -0.71 -8.83
CA VAL A 40 6.08 0.10 -9.84
C VAL A 40 6.54 1.40 -9.19
N ILE A 41 7.82 1.71 -9.28
CA ILE A 41 8.40 2.97 -8.81
C ILE A 41 9.07 3.66 -9.99
N GLY A 42 8.40 4.68 -10.55
CA GLY A 42 8.86 5.39 -11.73
C GLY A 42 9.17 4.46 -12.91
N ASN A 43 10.44 4.10 -13.11
CA ASN A 43 10.90 3.18 -14.16
C ASN A 43 11.40 1.83 -13.65
N GLN A 44 11.31 1.56 -12.35
CA GLN A 44 11.74 0.30 -11.73
C GLN A 44 10.56 -0.42 -11.08
N GLN A 45 10.77 -1.67 -10.69
CA GLN A 45 9.84 -2.45 -9.88
C GLN A 45 10.54 -2.86 -8.59
N GLN A 46 9.86 -2.73 -7.46
CA GLN A 46 10.38 -3.08 -6.14
C GLN A 46 9.31 -3.77 -5.32
N THR A 47 9.70 -4.72 -4.48
CA THR A 47 8.74 -5.47 -3.68
C THR A 47 8.22 -4.63 -2.51
N VAL A 48 6.98 -4.87 -2.10
CA VAL A 48 6.39 -4.22 -0.91
C VAL A 48 7.26 -4.46 0.32
N SER A 49 7.80 -5.68 0.49
CA SER A 49 8.70 -6.04 1.60
C SER A 49 9.97 -5.19 1.72
N ASP A 50 10.49 -4.69 0.60
CA ASP A 50 11.72 -3.93 0.55
C ASP A 50 11.47 -2.46 0.94
N LEU A 51 10.28 -1.95 0.60
CA LEU A 51 9.85 -0.58 0.89
C LEU A 51 9.14 -0.44 2.23
N PHE A 52 8.34 -1.43 2.61
CA PHE A 52 7.43 -1.40 3.75
C PHE A 52 7.63 -2.61 4.66
N ASP A 53 7.50 -2.38 5.96
CA ASP A 53 7.23 -3.43 6.94
C ASP A 53 5.74 -3.74 6.97
N ILE A 54 5.38 -5.01 6.83
CA ILE A 54 3.98 -5.46 6.86
C ILE A 54 3.74 -6.11 8.21
N THR A 55 2.75 -5.63 8.93
CA THR A 55 2.31 -6.20 10.21
C THR A 55 0.79 -6.32 10.23
N GLY A 56 0.24 -7.32 10.92
CA GLY A 56 -1.20 -7.60 10.87
C GLY A 56 -1.63 -8.38 9.64
N ASP A 57 -2.89 -8.76 9.59
CA ASP A 57 -3.42 -9.77 8.66
C ASP A 57 -4.82 -9.39 8.12
N ASP A 58 -5.27 -8.18 8.44
CA ASP A 58 -6.60 -7.69 8.06
C ASP A 58 -6.55 -6.83 6.78
N ALA A 59 -6.79 -7.47 5.64
CA ALA A 59 -6.85 -6.80 4.35
C ALA A 59 -8.02 -5.81 4.20
N ASN A 60 -9.04 -5.89 5.05
CA ASN A 60 -10.14 -4.92 5.06
C ASN A 60 -9.78 -3.64 5.80
N ASN A 61 -8.74 -3.64 6.64
CA ASN A 61 -8.36 -2.49 7.43
C ASN A 61 -6.86 -2.23 7.27
N ILE A 62 -6.52 -1.38 6.31
CA ILE A 62 -5.16 -1.11 5.90
C ILE A 62 -4.68 0.20 6.53
N VAL A 63 -3.49 0.20 7.10
CA VAL A 63 -2.87 1.39 7.70
C VAL A 63 -1.52 1.63 7.04
N PHE A 64 -1.33 2.79 6.41
CA PHE A 64 -0.03 3.22 5.91
C PHE A 64 0.61 4.15 6.94
N GLU A 65 1.69 3.70 7.58
CA GLU A 65 2.50 4.52 8.46
C GLU A 65 3.72 5.10 7.74
N LYS A 66 4.03 6.35 8.08
CA LYS A 66 5.09 7.14 7.41
C LYS A 66 4.84 7.24 5.91
N ALA A 67 3.57 7.38 5.54
CA ALA A 67 3.20 7.60 4.16
C ALA A 67 3.84 8.90 3.65
N THR A 68 4.21 8.91 2.37
CA THR A 68 4.85 10.05 1.72
C THR A 68 4.02 10.51 0.52
N SER A 69 4.16 11.78 0.15
CA SER A 69 3.53 12.40 -1.02
C SER A 69 3.95 11.79 -2.37
N LYS A 70 4.79 10.76 -2.36
CA LYS A 70 5.22 9.99 -3.52
C LYS A 70 4.41 8.70 -3.71
N LEU A 71 3.54 8.35 -2.77
CA LEU A 71 2.68 7.18 -2.85
C LEU A 71 1.42 7.55 -3.63
N ASP A 72 1.45 7.28 -4.93
CA ASP A 72 0.35 7.56 -5.83
C ASP A 72 -0.61 6.36 -5.89
N HIS A 73 -1.86 6.57 -6.29
CA HIS A 73 -2.86 5.51 -6.50
C HIS A 73 -3.21 4.65 -5.28
N ILE A 74 -3.04 5.18 -4.06
CA ILE A 74 -3.49 4.50 -2.84
C ILE A 74 -5.01 4.27 -2.90
N GLY A 75 -5.46 3.03 -2.74
CA GLY A 75 -6.89 2.70 -2.75
C GLY A 75 -7.56 2.78 -4.12
N HIS A 76 -6.79 2.65 -5.20
CA HIS A 76 -7.31 2.66 -6.56
C HIS A 76 -8.32 1.53 -6.81
N ALA A 77 -9.52 1.85 -7.32
CA ALA A 77 -10.59 0.88 -7.58
C ALA A 77 -11.01 0.03 -6.37
N MET A 78 -10.94 0.61 -5.17
CA MET A 78 -11.31 -0.08 -3.93
C MET A 78 -12.83 -0.05 -3.74
N THR A 79 -13.44 -1.23 -3.62
CA THR A 79 -14.90 -1.40 -3.47
C THR A 79 -15.35 -1.57 -2.01
N LYS A 80 -14.43 -1.98 -1.12
CA LYS A 80 -14.68 -2.32 0.28
C LYS A 80 -13.41 -2.14 1.11
N GLY A 81 -13.57 -2.08 2.43
CA GLY A 81 -12.48 -1.91 3.40
C GLY A 81 -12.24 -0.45 3.79
N THR A 82 -11.22 -0.22 4.61
CA THR A 82 -10.79 1.10 5.08
C THR A 82 -9.28 1.23 4.89
N ILE A 83 -8.82 2.35 4.34
CA ILE A 83 -7.40 2.72 4.29
C ILE A 83 -7.18 3.93 5.19
N THR A 84 -6.30 3.80 6.17
CA THR A 84 -5.84 4.89 7.02
C THR A 84 -4.44 5.27 6.57
N VAL A 85 -4.23 6.54 6.22
CA VAL A 85 -2.90 7.04 5.81
C VAL A 85 -2.38 7.98 6.89
N ASN A 86 -1.37 7.53 7.62
CA ASN A 86 -0.66 8.31 8.63
C ASN A 86 0.60 8.93 7.99
N GLY A 87 0.42 10.13 7.45
CA GLY A 87 1.48 10.88 6.78
C GLY A 87 0.93 11.67 5.59
N ASP A 88 1.73 11.74 4.53
CA ASP A 88 1.30 12.34 3.28
C ASP A 88 0.82 11.27 2.29
N ALA A 89 -0.23 11.58 1.55
CA ALA A 89 -0.66 10.79 0.40
C ALA A 89 -0.21 11.48 -0.89
N GLY A 90 0.16 10.69 -1.89
CA GLY A 90 0.45 11.19 -3.23
C GLY A 90 -0.81 11.49 -4.04
N ALA A 91 -0.63 11.61 -5.34
CA ALA A 91 -1.70 11.85 -6.29
C ALA A 91 -2.60 10.61 -6.46
N TYR A 92 -3.86 10.83 -6.85
CA TYR A 92 -4.81 9.75 -7.16
C TYR A 92 -5.17 8.83 -5.97
N LEU A 93 -5.10 9.34 -4.74
CA LEU A 93 -5.68 8.64 -3.58
C LEU A 93 -7.19 8.45 -3.79
N GLY A 94 -7.67 7.21 -3.63
CA GLY A 94 -9.07 6.85 -3.81
C GLY A 94 -9.58 6.98 -5.24
N GLN A 95 -8.68 7.00 -6.23
CA GLN A 95 -9.07 7.10 -7.63
C GLN A 95 -9.92 5.88 -8.03
N PHE A 96 -11.16 6.11 -8.48
CA PHE A 96 -12.18 5.06 -8.73
C PHE A 96 -12.73 4.35 -7.47
N MET A 97 -12.74 5.02 -6.31
CA MET A 97 -13.65 4.64 -5.20
C MET A 97 -15.11 4.98 -5.51
#